data_AF-A0A7W0UYQ5-F1
#
_entry.id   AF-A0A7W0UYQ5-F1
#
_cell.length_a   1.000
_cell.length_b   1.000
_cell.length_c   1.000
_cell.angle_alpha   90.00
_cell.angle_beta   90.00
_cell.angle_gamma   90.00
#
_symmetry.space_group_name_H-M   'P 1'
#
loop_
_entity.id
_entity.type
_entity.pdbx_description
1 polymer ?
#
loop_
_entity_poly.entity_id
_entity_poly.type
_entity_poly.pdbx_seq_one_letter_code
_entity_poly.pdbx_strand_id
1 'polypeptide(L)'
;QGGLTFSPKALAPNAQKFSPAANFKQAFSGNSVVELGKGILKLSAISIICGGTLMSAVSEAPTLIGAPATHTFVAVGHLAYSLGLQAGGALICMLVLDYGYGWYKHEKSLRMTKQEVKDEYKQQEGDPYMKGKRRNAARALTQQRISVEVPRADVVVTNPTHFAVALRYNHERDAVPVVVAKGADHLALRIREIARAHDVMVIENPPLARTLYLTIEPGRAIPAELFRAVAELLAYVYQKRTRAAGA
;
A
#
# COMPACT_ATOMS: atom_id res chain seq x y z
N GLN A 1 -5.00 -16.75 7.88
CA GLN A 1 -4.74 -16.52 6.45
C GLN A 1 -3.53 -17.36 6.06
N GLY A 2 -3.76 -18.58 5.58
CA GLY A 2 -2.70 -19.48 5.11
C GLY A 2 -2.94 -19.75 3.63
N GLY A 3 -2.23 -19.04 2.76
CA GLY A 3 -2.22 -19.27 1.32
C GLY A 3 -0.80 -19.59 0.88
N LEU A 4 -0.63 -20.60 0.02
CA LEU A 4 0.65 -20.89 -0.65
C LEU A 4 1.00 -19.71 -1.57
N THR A 5 1.74 -18.75 -1.04
CA THR A 5 2.31 -17.65 -1.83
C THR A 5 3.51 -18.17 -2.61
N PHE A 6 3.30 -18.55 -3.87
CA PHE A 6 4.38 -18.79 -4.81
C PHE A 6 5.02 -17.44 -5.18
N SER A 7 6.18 -17.15 -4.59
CA SER A 7 6.99 -15.97 -4.91
C SER A 7 8.27 -16.39 -5.65
N PRO A 8 8.26 -16.45 -6.99
CA PRO A 8 9.45 -16.79 -7.78
C PRO A 8 10.61 -15.79 -7.59
N LYS A 9 10.34 -14.58 -7.08
CA LYS A 9 11.37 -13.63 -6.65
C LYS A 9 12.13 -14.06 -5.37
N ALA A 10 11.58 -14.94 -4.55
CA ALA A 10 12.26 -15.47 -3.36
C ALA A 10 13.33 -16.53 -3.71
N LEU A 11 13.22 -17.14 -4.89
CA LEU A 11 14.18 -18.10 -5.46
C LEU A 11 15.31 -17.43 -6.25
N ALA A 12 15.23 -16.11 -6.51
CA ALA A 12 16.32 -15.39 -7.15
C ALA A 12 17.53 -15.34 -6.19
N PRO A 13 18.76 -15.67 -6.64
CA PRO A 13 19.96 -15.58 -5.82
C PRO A 13 20.20 -14.11 -5.45
N ASN A 14 19.79 -13.76 -4.24
CA ASN A 14 19.90 -12.39 -3.74
C ASN A 14 21.31 -12.19 -3.19
N ALA A 15 22.19 -11.55 -3.97
CA ALA A 15 23.61 -11.36 -3.64
C ALA A 15 23.85 -10.67 -2.29
N GLN A 16 22.86 -9.91 -1.78
CA GLN A 16 22.91 -9.33 -0.44
C GLN A 16 22.90 -10.38 0.69
N LYS A 17 22.20 -11.52 0.51
CA LYS A 17 22.19 -12.62 1.49
C LYS A 17 23.52 -13.37 1.56
N PHE A 18 24.35 -13.27 0.52
CA PHE A 18 25.67 -13.92 0.44
C PHE A 18 26.82 -13.01 0.86
N SER A 19 26.58 -11.74 1.21
CA SER A 19 27.66 -10.85 1.64
C SER A 19 28.18 -11.26 3.05
N PRO A 20 29.43 -11.73 3.19
CA PRO A 20 29.96 -12.19 4.48
C PRO A 20 29.99 -11.05 5.51
N ALA A 21 30.23 -9.81 5.06
CA ALA A 21 30.29 -8.63 5.91
C ALA A 21 28.93 -8.22 6.51
N ALA A 22 27.82 -8.33 5.76
CA ALA A 22 26.50 -8.04 6.30
C ALA A 22 26.04 -9.14 7.27
N ASN A 23 26.32 -10.40 6.96
CA ASN A 23 26.08 -11.52 7.86
C ASN A 23 26.94 -11.42 9.14
N PHE A 24 28.18 -10.93 9.05
CA PHE A 24 29.04 -10.69 10.21
C PHE A 24 28.49 -9.56 11.09
N LYS A 25 28.04 -8.44 10.48
CA LYS A 25 27.38 -7.34 11.20
C LYS A 25 26.06 -7.77 11.85
N GLN A 26 25.32 -8.69 11.22
CA GLN A 26 24.11 -9.28 11.76
C GLN A 26 24.40 -10.30 12.87
N ALA A 27 25.45 -11.11 12.72
CA ALA A 27 25.96 -12.02 13.76
C ALA A 27 26.53 -11.27 14.98
N PHE A 28 26.97 -10.03 14.80
CA PHE A 28 27.38 -9.10 15.88
C PHE A 28 26.31 -8.07 16.24
N SER A 29 25.05 -8.29 15.88
CA SER A 29 23.96 -7.45 16.38
C SER A 29 23.83 -7.62 17.90
N GLY A 30 23.36 -6.59 18.62
CA GLY A 30 23.17 -6.68 20.07
C GLY A 30 22.26 -7.84 20.50
N ASN A 31 21.35 -8.28 19.63
CA ASN A 31 20.53 -9.47 19.86
C ASN A 31 21.34 -10.76 19.79
N SER A 32 22.23 -10.88 18.80
CA SER A 32 23.07 -12.06 18.61
C SER A 32 24.05 -12.26 19.76
N VAL A 33 24.64 -11.18 20.30
CA VAL A 33 25.50 -11.25 21.50
C VAL A 33 24.72 -11.77 22.72
N VAL A 34 23.48 -11.33 22.90
CA VAL A 34 22.61 -11.80 23.98
C VAL A 34 22.25 -13.27 23.81
N GLU A 35 21.96 -13.72 22.58
CA GLU A 35 21.68 -15.12 22.29
C GLU A 35 22.88 -16.04 22.52
N LEU A 36 24.09 -15.60 22.11
CA LEU A 36 25.34 -16.31 22.40
C LEU A 36 25.59 -16.41 23.90
N GLY A 37 25.42 -15.32 24.65
CA GLY A 37 25.54 -15.31 26.11
C GLY A 37 24.58 -16.28 26.80
N LYS A 38 23.32 -16.34 26.35
CA LYS A 38 22.35 -17.32 26.83
C LYS A 38 22.77 -18.75 26.49
N GLY A 39 23.26 -18.98 25.28
CA GLY A 39 23.76 -20.30 24.86
C GLY A 39 24.89 -20.81 25.74
N ILE A 40 25.90 -19.96 26.01
CA ILE A 40 27.02 -20.28 26.90
C ILE A 40 26.53 -20.59 28.32
N LEU A 41 25.59 -19.79 28.85
CA LEU A 41 25.02 -20.02 30.17
C LEU A 41 24.26 -21.35 30.28
N LYS A 42 23.50 -21.73 29.24
CA LYS A 42 22.81 -23.02 29.22
C LYS A 42 23.79 -24.19 29.19
N LEU A 43 24.78 -24.10 28.30
CA LEU A 43 25.81 -25.13 28.17
C LEU A 43 26.59 -25.27 29.48
N SER A 44 27.03 -24.18 30.09
CA SER A 44 27.76 -24.23 31.36
C SER A 44 26.91 -24.83 32.49
N ALA A 45 25.65 -24.42 32.61
CA ALA A 45 24.76 -24.95 33.64
C ALA A 45 24.49 -26.46 33.45
N ILE A 46 24.26 -26.93 32.22
CA ILE A 46 24.11 -28.37 31.94
C ILE A 46 25.42 -29.11 32.22
N SER A 47 26.56 -28.57 31.77
CA SER A 47 27.88 -29.18 32.03
C SER A 47 28.19 -29.29 33.51
N ILE A 48 27.83 -28.30 34.34
CA ILE A 48 28.03 -28.35 35.79
C ILE A 48 27.14 -29.41 36.42
N ILE A 49 25.85 -29.43 36.09
CA ILE A 49 24.89 -30.36 36.68
C ILE A 49 25.22 -31.81 36.26
N CYS A 50 25.29 -32.08 34.96
CA CYS A 50 25.56 -33.42 34.44
C CYS A 50 27.00 -33.87 34.75
N GLY A 51 27.97 -32.96 34.64
CA GLY A 51 29.38 -33.25 34.91
C GLY A 51 29.62 -33.57 36.38
N GLY A 52 28.95 -32.86 37.30
CA GLY A 52 29.00 -33.16 38.73
C GLY A 52 28.46 -34.56 39.05
N THR A 53 27.27 -34.89 38.56
CA THR A 53 26.66 -36.21 38.76
C THR A 53 27.51 -37.33 38.14
N LEU A 54 28.11 -37.09 36.98
CA LEU A 54 29.00 -38.06 36.34
C LEU A 54 30.30 -38.25 37.14
N MET A 55 30.89 -37.16 37.65
CA MET A 55 32.11 -37.24 38.46
C MET A 55 31.86 -38.01 39.76
N SER A 56 30.73 -37.79 40.42
CA SER A 56 30.30 -38.56 41.59
C SER A 56 30.16 -40.05 41.24
N ALA A 57 29.51 -40.37 40.11
CA ALA A 57 29.37 -41.76 39.67
C ALA A 57 30.71 -42.43 39.35
N VAL A 58 31.65 -41.71 38.73
CA VAL A 58 33.02 -42.21 38.47
C VAL A 58 33.76 -42.46 39.78
N SER A 59 33.60 -41.60 40.79
CA SER A 59 34.22 -41.81 42.11
C SER A 59 33.67 -43.02 42.86
N GLU A 60 32.40 -43.37 42.64
CA GLU A 60 31.76 -44.55 43.20
C GLU A 60 32.03 -45.82 42.38
N ALA A 61 32.47 -45.70 41.12
CA ALA A 61 32.72 -46.81 40.21
C ALA A 61 33.62 -47.95 40.77
N PRO A 62 34.67 -47.69 41.56
CA PRO A 62 35.48 -48.75 42.17
C PRO A 62 34.68 -49.69 43.09
N THR A 63 33.61 -49.21 43.72
CA THR A 63 32.75 -50.02 44.60
C THR A 63 31.93 -51.07 43.85
N LEU A 64 31.81 -50.91 42.53
CA LEU A 64 31.10 -51.85 41.65
C LEU A 64 32.00 -52.95 41.10
N ILE A 65 33.32 -52.88 41.31
CA ILE A 65 34.27 -53.88 40.84
C ILE A 65 34.08 -55.17 41.66
N GLY A 66 33.63 -56.25 41.01
CA GLY A 66 33.35 -57.53 41.65
C GLY A 66 31.95 -57.65 42.27
N ALA A 67 31.10 -56.63 42.13
CA ALA A 67 29.70 -56.67 42.58
C ALA A 67 28.84 -57.59 41.68
N PRO A 68 27.72 -58.14 42.19
CA PRO A 68 26.77 -58.90 41.37
C PRO A 68 26.25 -58.07 40.21
N ALA A 69 26.05 -58.70 39.05
CA ALA A 69 25.57 -58.02 37.83
C ALA A 69 24.27 -57.23 38.04
N THR A 70 23.39 -57.71 38.93
CA THR A 70 22.14 -57.03 39.30
C THR A 70 22.39 -55.68 39.97
N HIS A 71 23.36 -55.58 40.88
CA HIS A 71 23.71 -54.33 41.57
C HIS A 71 24.30 -53.31 40.59
N THR A 72 25.18 -53.75 39.70
CA THR A 72 25.76 -52.88 38.66
C THR A 72 24.70 -52.36 37.71
N PHE A 73 23.75 -53.21 37.30
CA PHE A 73 22.65 -52.81 36.42
C PHE A 73 21.74 -51.75 37.08
N VAL A 74 21.39 -51.93 38.35
CA VAL A 74 20.58 -50.96 39.10
C VAL A 74 21.31 -49.62 39.28
N ALA A 75 22.61 -49.65 39.60
CA ALA A 75 23.40 -48.43 39.76
C ALA A 75 23.50 -47.62 38.45
N VAL A 76 23.78 -48.29 37.33
CA VAL A 76 23.82 -47.66 36.00
C VAL A 76 22.44 -47.13 35.61
N GLY A 77 21.36 -47.87 35.89
CA GLY A 77 19.99 -47.42 35.65
C GLY A 77 19.63 -46.18 36.46
N HIS A 78 20.00 -46.14 37.75
CA HIS A 78 19.79 -44.98 38.60
C HIS A 78 20.59 -43.76 38.12
N LEU A 79 21.84 -43.95 37.68
CA LEU A 79 22.65 -42.90 37.08
C LEU A 79 22.04 -42.34 35.79
N ALA A 80 21.60 -43.22 34.89
CA ALA A 80 20.96 -42.81 33.64
C ALA A 80 19.65 -42.04 33.90
N TYR A 81 18.85 -42.52 34.86
CA TYR A 81 17.60 -41.87 35.25
C TYR A 81 17.85 -40.50 35.91
N SER A 82 18.82 -40.40 36.83
CA SER A 82 19.13 -39.16 37.53
C SER A 82 19.69 -38.11 36.57
N LEU A 83 20.59 -38.49 35.65
CA LEU A 83 21.09 -37.62 34.59
C LEU A 83 19.96 -37.16 33.66
N GLY A 84 19.08 -38.07 33.26
CA GLY A 84 17.91 -37.76 32.42
C GLY A 84 16.98 -36.75 33.07
N LEU A 85 16.63 -36.93 34.35
CA LEU A 85 15.80 -36.01 35.11
C LEU A 85 16.46 -34.65 35.32
N GLN A 86 17.74 -34.63 35.68
CA GLN A 86 18.48 -33.39 35.92
C GLN A 86 18.67 -32.58 34.63
N ALA A 87 19.10 -33.22 33.54
CA ALA A 87 19.26 -32.57 32.24
C ALA A 87 17.91 -32.10 31.68
N GLY A 88 16.89 -32.96 31.73
CA GLY A 88 15.53 -32.62 31.29
C GLY A 88 14.95 -31.46 32.08
N GLY A 89 15.06 -31.50 33.42
CA GLY A 89 14.61 -30.42 34.29
C GLY A 89 15.33 -29.10 34.01
N ALA A 90 16.66 -29.13 33.86
CA ALA A 90 17.44 -27.95 33.52
C ALA A 90 17.02 -27.34 32.17
N LEU A 91 16.83 -28.17 31.14
CA LEU A 91 16.37 -27.73 29.82
C LEU A 91 14.96 -27.13 29.85
N ILE A 92 14.03 -27.73 30.60
CA ILE A 92 12.67 -27.20 30.77
C ILE A 92 12.72 -25.85 31.46
N CYS A 93 13.47 -25.73 32.56
CA CYS A 93 13.64 -24.45 33.27
C CYS A 93 14.21 -23.36 32.34
N MET A 94 15.23 -23.68 31.56
CA MET A 94 15.82 -22.75 30.59
C MET A 94 14.83 -22.36 29.48
N LEU A 95 14.03 -23.31 28.99
CA LEU A 95 13.02 -23.07 27.96
C LEU A 95 11.94 -22.09 28.46
N VAL A 96 11.48 -22.24 29.71
CA VAL A 96 10.51 -21.32 30.32
C VAL A 96 11.08 -19.91 30.43
N LEU A 97 12.34 -19.77 30.87
CA LEU A 97 12.99 -18.46 30.98
C LEU A 97 13.17 -17.79 29.62
N ASP A 98 13.56 -18.55 28.60
CA ASP A 98 13.70 -18.02 27.24
C ASP A 98 12.39 -17.58 26.63
N TYR A 99 11.36 -18.41 26.78
CA TYR A 99 10.03 -18.08 26.30
C TYR A 99 9.48 -16.81 26.97
N GLY A 100 9.62 -16.71 28.30
CA GLY A 100 9.19 -15.53 29.05
C GLY A 100 9.92 -14.26 28.62
N TYR A 101 11.24 -14.33 28.42
CA TYR A 101 12.01 -13.20 27.89
C TYR A 101 11.58 -12.82 26.47
N GLY A 102 11.36 -13.81 25.60
CA GLY A 102 10.93 -13.60 24.22
C GLY A 102 9.56 -12.91 24.15
N TRP A 103 8.61 -13.39 24.95
CA TRP A 103 7.28 -12.81 25.05
C TRP A 103 7.33 -11.35 25.54
N TYR A 104 8.07 -11.07 26.63
CA TYR A 104 8.23 -9.71 27.14
C TYR A 104 8.82 -8.75 26.09
N LYS A 105 9.86 -9.20 25.37
CA LYS A 105 10.51 -8.39 24.33
C LYS A 105 9.56 -8.13 23.16
N HIS A 106 8.79 -9.13 22.74
CA HIS A 106 7.82 -8.99 21.67
C HIS A 106 6.73 -7.99 22.04
N GLU A 107 6.13 -8.15 23.22
CA GLU A 107 5.12 -7.23 23.74
C GLU A 107 5.64 -5.80 23.82
N LYS A 108 6.88 -5.62 24.30
CA LYS A 108 7.52 -4.30 24.33
C LYS A 108 7.73 -3.71 22.94
N SER A 109 8.05 -4.54 21.94
CA SER A 109 8.25 -4.09 20.55
C SER A 109 6.96 -3.68 19.83
N LEU A 110 5.82 -4.19 20.26
CA LEU A 110 4.50 -3.83 19.72
C LEU A 110 3.95 -2.52 20.29
N ARG A 111 4.57 -1.97 21.33
CA ARG A 111 4.14 -0.72 21.93
C ARG A 111 4.56 0.45 21.07
N MET A 112 3.57 1.22 20.63
CA MET A 112 3.79 2.49 19.96
C MET A 112 3.76 3.64 20.97
N THR A 113 4.56 4.66 20.72
CA THR A 113 4.48 5.94 21.43
C THR A 113 3.27 6.74 20.97
N LYS A 114 2.76 7.65 21.81
CA LYS A 114 1.67 8.56 21.42
C LYS A 114 2.00 9.37 20.16
N GLN A 115 3.28 9.66 19.94
CA GLN A 115 3.77 10.38 18.77
C GLN A 115 3.73 9.50 17.52
N GLU A 116 4.22 8.26 17.59
CA GLU A 116 4.16 7.30 16.49
C GLU A 116 2.72 7.02 16.07
N VAL A 117 1.80 6.82 17.02
CA VAL A 117 0.37 6.65 16.72
C VAL A 117 -0.17 7.86 15.95
N LYS A 118 0.13 9.08 16.42
CA LYS A 118 -0.35 10.31 15.77
C LYS A 118 0.21 10.46 14.35
N ASP A 119 1.47 10.10 14.15
CA ASP A 119 2.11 10.20 12.84
C ASP A 119 1.64 9.08 11.89
N GLU A 120 1.32 7.90 12.41
CA GLU A 120 0.69 6.81 11.65
C GLU A 120 -0.72 7.20 11.19
N TYR A 121 -1.54 7.80 12.07
CA TYR A 121 -2.84 8.36 11.71
C TYR A 121 -2.73 9.40 10.59
N LYS A 122 -1.75 10.31 10.68
CA LYS A 122 -1.49 11.30 9.61
C LYS A 122 -1.06 10.67 8.30
N GLN A 123 -0.30 9.58 8.32
CA GLN A 123 0.14 8.87 7.11
C GLN A 123 -1.00 8.07 6.47
N GLN A 124 -1.86 7.43 7.27
CA GLN A 124 -2.97 6.63 6.77
C GLN A 124 -4.13 7.49 6.23
N GLU A 125 -4.56 8.52 6.95
CA GLU A 125 -5.68 9.37 6.52
C GLU A 125 -5.24 10.57 5.67
N GLY A 126 -3.95 10.91 5.71
CA GLY A 126 -3.41 12.15 5.13
C GLY A 126 -3.72 13.37 5.99
N ASP A 127 -2.93 14.43 5.84
CA ASP A 127 -3.19 15.70 6.53
C ASP A 127 -4.53 16.32 6.04
N PRO A 128 -5.52 16.56 6.93
CA PRO A 128 -6.78 17.21 6.57
C PRO A 128 -6.60 18.54 5.83
N TYR A 129 -5.57 19.31 6.18
CA TYR A 129 -5.22 20.55 5.51
C TYR A 129 -4.81 20.31 4.04
N MET A 130 -4.03 19.25 3.82
CA MET A 130 -3.59 18.86 2.48
C MET A 130 -4.73 18.32 1.63
N LYS A 131 -5.73 17.64 2.22
CA LYS A 131 -6.96 17.22 1.52
C LYS A 131 -7.74 18.42 0.98
N GLY A 132 -7.92 19.46 1.81
CA GLY A 132 -8.56 20.71 1.39
C GLY A 132 -7.80 21.41 0.26
N LYS A 133 -6.47 21.53 0.41
CA LYS A 133 -5.60 22.16 -0.59
C LYS A 133 -5.63 21.44 -1.94
N ARG A 134 -5.59 20.10 -1.93
CA ARG A 134 -5.70 19.27 -3.15
C ARG A 134 -7.04 19.47 -3.85
N ARG A 135 -8.15 19.50 -3.10
CA ARG A 135 -9.48 19.73 -3.66
C ARG A 135 -9.60 21.11 -4.29
N ASN A 136 -9.07 22.14 -3.62
CA ASN A 136 -9.09 23.51 -4.13
C ASN A 136 -8.21 23.65 -5.39
N ALA A 137 -7.01 23.05 -5.39
CA ALA A 137 -6.14 23.02 -6.56
C ALA A 137 -6.80 22.31 -7.75
N ALA A 138 -7.46 21.17 -7.53
CA ALA A 138 -8.19 20.47 -8.58
C ALA A 138 -9.30 21.35 -9.19
N ARG A 139 -10.08 22.04 -8.35
CA ARG A 139 -11.12 22.99 -8.82
C ARG A 139 -10.54 24.15 -9.63
N ALA A 140 -9.42 24.72 -9.17
CA ALA A 140 -8.74 25.81 -9.86
C ALA A 140 -8.25 25.37 -11.26
N LEU A 141 -7.67 24.17 -11.36
CA LEU A 141 -7.24 23.60 -12.65
C LEU A 141 -8.43 23.38 -13.61
N THR A 142 -9.56 22.89 -13.12
CA THR A 142 -10.77 22.74 -13.94
C THR A 142 -11.26 24.10 -14.45
N GLN A 143 -11.29 25.13 -13.60
CA GLN A 143 -11.68 26.47 -14.01
C GLN A 143 -10.71 27.08 -15.03
N GLN A 144 -9.41 26.88 -14.84
CA GLN A 144 -8.39 27.33 -15.79
C GLN A 144 -8.57 26.67 -17.16
N ARG A 145 -8.82 25.34 -17.20
CA ARG A 145 -9.09 24.63 -18.46
C ARG A 145 -10.33 25.17 -19.17
N ILE A 146 -11.41 25.42 -18.44
CA ILE A 146 -12.63 26.01 -19.01
C ILE A 146 -12.32 27.37 -19.66
N SER A 147 -11.58 28.24 -18.98
CA SER A 147 -11.21 29.56 -19.52
C SER A 147 -10.35 29.48 -20.78
N VAL A 148 -9.55 28.43 -20.96
CA VAL A 148 -8.68 28.26 -22.14
C VAL A 148 -9.38 27.55 -23.30
N GLU A 149 -10.19 26.53 -22.99
CA GLU A 149 -10.78 25.65 -24.01
C GLU A 149 -12.12 26.16 -24.55
N VAL A 150 -12.94 26.82 -23.74
CA VAL A 150 -14.25 27.35 -24.19
C VAL A 150 -14.11 28.37 -25.33
N PRO A 151 -13.15 29.32 -25.30
CA PRO A 151 -12.95 30.24 -26.43
C PRO A 151 -12.61 29.55 -27.76
N ARG A 152 -12.09 28.32 -27.70
CA ARG A 152 -11.73 27.50 -28.88
C ARG A 152 -12.86 26.57 -29.33
N ALA A 153 -14.01 26.62 -28.67
CA ALA A 153 -15.17 25.83 -29.03
C ALA A 153 -15.92 26.49 -30.20
N ASP A 154 -16.52 25.67 -31.05
CA ASP A 154 -17.39 26.15 -32.12
C ASP A 154 -18.77 26.49 -31.59
N VAL A 155 -19.24 25.74 -30.59
CA VAL A 155 -20.57 25.89 -30.01
C VAL A 155 -20.63 25.39 -28.58
N VAL A 156 -21.48 26.03 -27.77
CA VAL A 156 -21.85 25.57 -26.43
C VAL A 156 -23.31 25.16 -26.41
N VAL A 157 -23.57 23.91 -26.02
CA VAL A 157 -24.92 23.37 -25.82
C VAL A 157 -25.28 23.47 -24.35
N THR A 158 -26.45 24.04 -24.02
CA THR A 158 -26.87 24.25 -22.63
C THR A 158 -28.22 23.62 -22.30
N ASN A 159 -28.34 23.17 -21.06
CA ASN A 159 -29.59 23.01 -20.33
C ASN A 159 -29.67 24.19 -19.35
N PRO A 160 -30.64 25.11 -19.49
CA PRO A 160 -30.59 26.50 -18.99
C PRO A 160 -30.01 26.72 -17.60
N THR A 161 -30.33 25.85 -16.65
CA THR A 161 -29.94 26.00 -15.24
C THR A 161 -28.93 24.97 -14.76
N HIS A 162 -28.69 23.89 -15.52
CA HIS A 162 -28.00 22.71 -14.98
C HIS A 162 -26.73 22.32 -15.71
N PHE A 163 -26.68 22.41 -17.04
CA PHE A 163 -25.56 21.87 -17.82
C PHE A 163 -25.11 22.80 -18.93
N ALA A 164 -23.80 22.85 -19.17
CA ALA A 164 -23.23 23.44 -20.36
C ALA A 164 -22.09 22.54 -20.87
N VAL A 165 -22.09 22.27 -22.17
CA VAL A 165 -21.08 21.46 -22.85
C VAL A 165 -20.57 22.21 -24.07
N ALA A 166 -19.27 22.44 -24.12
CA ALA A 166 -18.59 23.07 -25.24
C ALA A 166 -18.04 22.01 -26.20
N LEU A 167 -18.37 22.16 -27.48
CA LEU A 167 -17.97 21.27 -28.55
C LEU A 167 -17.05 22.01 -29.53
N ARG A 168 -16.01 21.32 -29.99
CA ARG A 168 -15.13 21.79 -31.06
C ARG A 168 -15.10 20.77 -32.18
N TYR A 169 -15.08 21.24 -33.41
CA TYR A 169 -14.86 20.43 -34.58
C TYR A 169 -13.95 21.15 -35.57
N ASN A 170 -12.69 20.71 -35.64
CA ASN A 170 -11.76 21.15 -36.66
C ASN A 170 -11.68 20.10 -37.78
N HIS A 171 -12.16 20.42 -38.98
CA HIS A 171 -12.18 19.50 -40.13
C HIS A 171 -10.80 18.98 -40.56
N GLU A 172 -9.72 19.71 -40.26
CA GLU A 172 -8.34 19.31 -40.60
C GLU A 172 -7.73 18.36 -39.57
N ARG A 173 -8.20 18.42 -38.31
CA ARG A 173 -7.54 17.75 -37.18
C ARG A 173 -8.40 16.72 -36.47
N ASP A 174 -9.69 17.00 -36.35
CA ASP A 174 -10.63 16.23 -35.55
C ASP A 174 -11.48 15.37 -36.52
N ALA A 175 -11.34 14.05 -36.46
CA ALA A 175 -12.14 13.14 -37.29
C ALA A 175 -13.66 13.24 -36.99
N VAL A 176 -13.99 13.57 -35.74
CA VAL A 176 -15.33 13.78 -35.22
C VAL A 176 -15.31 14.89 -34.16
N PRO A 177 -16.45 15.54 -33.88
CA PRO A 177 -16.52 16.59 -32.86
C PRO A 177 -16.05 16.10 -31.48
N VAL A 178 -15.34 16.97 -30.77
CA VAL A 178 -14.75 16.69 -29.45
C VAL A 178 -15.38 17.59 -28.39
N VAL A 179 -15.70 17.01 -27.24
CA VAL A 179 -16.11 17.78 -26.06
C VAL A 179 -14.87 18.44 -25.46
N VAL A 180 -14.76 19.76 -25.49
CA VAL A 180 -13.57 20.47 -24.97
C VAL A 180 -13.73 20.91 -23.51
N ALA A 181 -14.96 21.22 -23.09
CA ALA A 181 -15.29 21.54 -21.71
C ALA A 181 -16.72 21.12 -21.39
N LYS A 182 -16.98 20.72 -20.15
CA LYS A 182 -18.33 20.49 -19.63
C LYS A 182 -18.43 20.92 -18.18
N GLY A 183 -19.60 21.39 -17.75
CA GLY A 183 -19.83 21.86 -16.40
C GLY A 183 -21.28 21.72 -15.98
N ALA A 184 -21.48 21.59 -14.67
CA ALA A 184 -22.80 21.65 -14.05
C ALA A 184 -22.92 22.90 -13.16
N ASP A 185 -24.14 23.37 -12.98
CA ASP A 185 -24.53 24.49 -12.10
C ASP A 185 -23.59 25.71 -12.25
N HIS A 186 -22.79 26.02 -11.23
CA HIS A 186 -21.86 27.16 -11.26
C HIS A 186 -20.83 27.07 -12.40
N LEU A 187 -20.35 25.86 -12.74
CA LEU A 187 -19.44 25.70 -13.88
C LEU A 187 -20.17 25.89 -15.21
N ALA A 188 -21.44 25.49 -15.30
CA ALA A 188 -22.26 25.71 -16.49
C ALA A 188 -22.49 27.21 -16.73
N LEU A 189 -22.77 27.97 -15.66
CA LEU A 189 -22.88 29.42 -15.71
C LEU A 189 -21.58 30.04 -16.23
N ARG A 190 -20.44 29.62 -15.67
CA ARG A 190 -19.13 30.14 -16.07
C ARG A 190 -18.79 29.85 -17.53
N ILE A 191 -19.09 28.64 -18.02
CA ILE A 191 -18.91 28.28 -19.44
C ILE A 191 -19.74 29.21 -20.34
N ARG A 192 -21.00 29.48 -19.97
CA ARG A 192 -21.87 30.39 -20.73
C ARG A 192 -21.35 31.83 -20.72
N GLU A 193 -20.85 32.32 -19.60
CA GLU A 193 -20.23 33.65 -19.51
C GLU A 193 -19.03 33.78 -20.45
N ILE A 194 -18.11 32.81 -20.40
CA ILE A 194 -16.91 32.82 -21.23
C ILE A 194 -17.28 32.70 -22.71
N ALA A 195 -18.23 31.82 -23.05
CA ALA A 195 -18.71 31.65 -24.41
C ALA A 195 -19.28 32.96 -24.97
N ARG A 196 -20.12 33.65 -24.21
CA ARG A 196 -20.66 34.98 -24.59
C ARG A 196 -19.57 36.03 -24.72
N ALA A 197 -18.55 36.00 -23.87
CA ALA A 197 -17.44 36.97 -23.92
C ALA A 197 -16.48 36.75 -25.10
N HIS A 198 -16.51 35.58 -25.74
CA HIS A 198 -15.64 35.22 -26.88
C HIS A 198 -16.44 34.90 -28.15
N ASP A 199 -17.69 35.38 -28.23
CA ASP A 199 -18.57 35.20 -29.39
C ASP A 199 -18.78 33.74 -29.81
N VAL A 200 -18.70 32.81 -28.85
CA VAL A 200 -19.03 31.41 -29.05
C VAL A 200 -20.55 31.25 -28.90
N MET A 201 -21.19 30.71 -29.95
CA MET A 201 -22.62 30.56 -30.00
C MET A 201 -23.12 29.61 -28.89
N VAL A 202 -24.11 30.05 -28.12
CA VAL A 202 -24.76 29.24 -27.09
C VAL A 202 -26.13 28.79 -27.62
N ILE A 203 -26.35 27.48 -27.70
CA ILE A 203 -27.60 26.87 -28.17
C ILE A 203 -28.25 26.11 -27.03
N GLU A 204 -29.52 26.36 -26.81
CA GLU A 204 -30.31 25.63 -25.82
C GLU A 204 -30.83 24.32 -26.43
N ASN A 205 -30.39 23.20 -25.86
CA ASN A 205 -30.91 21.88 -26.18
C ASN A 205 -30.80 20.99 -24.92
N PRO A 206 -31.81 21.02 -24.04
CA PRO A 206 -31.74 20.35 -22.74
C PRO A 206 -31.52 18.83 -22.81
N PRO A 207 -32.15 18.08 -23.75
CA PRO A 207 -31.88 16.65 -23.94
C PRO A 207 -30.43 16.38 -24.35
N LEU A 208 -29.92 17.06 -25.37
CA LEU A 208 -28.57 16.84 -25.87
C LEU A 208 -27.50 17.24 -24.83
N ALA A 209 -27.69 18.37 -24.15
CA ALA A 209 -26.78 18.82 -23.10
C ALA A 209 -26.68 17.83 -21.93
N ARG A 210 -27.81 17.23 -21.50
CA ARG A 210 -27.80 16.19 -20.46
C ARG A 210 -27.04 14.96 -20.91
N THR A 211 -27.33 14.46 -22.11
CA THR A 211 -26.66 13.27 -22.63
C THR A 211 -25.17 13.50 -22.76
N LEU A 212 -24.74 14.58 -23.44
CA LEU A 212 -23.32 14.92 -23.59
C LEU A 212 -22.61 15.07 -22.25
N TYR A 213 -23.26 15.70 -21.25
CA TYR A 213 -22.66 15.89 -19.93
C TYR A 213 -22.44 14.55 -19.20
N LEU A 214 -23.41 13.64 -19.26
CA LEU A 214 -23.36 12.37 -18.52
C LEU A 214 -22.49 11.32 -19.21
N THR A 215 -22.42 11.29 -20.54
CA THR A 215 -21.80 10.18 -21.27
C THR A 215 -20.36 10.43 -21.71
N ILE A 216 -19.91 11.70 -21.84
CA ILE A 216 -18.61 12.01 -22.46
C ILE A 216 -17.74 12.88 -21.56
N GLU A 217 -16.48 12.52 -21.37
CA GLU A 217 -15.49 13.34 -20.66
C GLU A 217 -14.85 14.42 -21.55
N PRO A 218 -14.42 15.57 -20.99
CA PRO A 218 -13.65 16.56 -21.74
C PRO A 218 -12.38 15.97 -22.37
N GLY A 219 -12.09 16.35 -23.61
CA GLY A 219 -11.01 15.83 -24.44
C GLY A 219 -11.39 14.58 -25.25
N ARG A 220 -12.59 14.04 -25.11
CA ARG A 220 -13.05 12.85 -25.85
C ARG A 220 -13.96 13.22 -27.02
N ALA A 221 -13.86 12.41 -28.07
CA ALA A 221 -14.76 12.42 -29.21
C ALA A 221 -16.18 12.04 -28.78
N ILE A 222 -17.18 12.61 -29.47
CA ILE A 222 -18.57 12.17 -29.31
C ILE A 222 -18.74 10.73 -29.81
N PRO A 223 -19.67 9.93 -29.26
CA PRO A 223 -19.94 8.58 -29.71
C PRO A 223 -20.95 8.60 -30.88
N ALA A 224 -21.02 7.49 -31.63
CA ALA A 224 -21.74 7.40 -32.90
C ALA A 224 -23.23 7.73 -32.78
N GLU A 225 -23.85 7.42 -31.65
CA GLU A 225 -25.27 7.64 -31.38
C GLU A 225 -25.63 9.13 -31.38
N LEU A 226 -24.66 10.01 -31.10
CA LEU A 226 -24.86 11.46 -31.03
C LEU A 226 -24.40 12.19 -32.29
N PHE A 227 -23.83 11.51 -33.27
CA PHE A 227 -23.30 12.13 -34.49
C PHE A 227 -24.35 12.97 -35.21
N ARG A 228 -25.54 12.42 -35.41
CA ARG A 228 -26.62 13.11 -36.12
C ARG A 228 -27.02 14.41 -35.41
N ALA A 229 -27.30 14.33 -34.10
CA ALA A 229 -27.75 15.47 -33.32
C ALA A 229 -26.68 16.58 -33.23
N VAL A 230 -25.40 16.21 -33.12
CA VAL A 230 -24.30 17.18 -33.10
C VAL A 230 -24.03 17.75 -34.50
N ALA A 231 -24.14 16.96 -35.56
CA ALA A 231 -23.96 17.43 -36.93
C ALA A 231 -25.04 18.46 -37.34
N GLU A 232 -26.31 18.21 -37.01
CA GLU A 232 -27.41 19.16 -37.23
C GLU A 232 -27.14 20.49 -36.51
N LEU A 233 -26.64 20.41 -35.27
CA LEU A 233 -26.30 21.59 -34.46
C LEU A 233 -25.10 22.36 -35.02
N LEU A 234 -24.03 21.69 -35.43
CA LEU A 234 -22.87 22.32 -36.06
C LEU A 234 -23.23 22.95 -37.42
N ALA A 235 -24.03 22.26 -38.25
CA ALA A 235 -24.50 22.78 -39.52
C ALA A 235 -25.26 24.11 -39.35
N TYR A 236 -26.12 24.19 -38.32
CA TYR A 236 -26.81 25.43 -37.98
C TYR A 236 -25.86 26.56 -37.57
N VAL A 237 -24.83 26.25 -36.76
CA VAL A 237 -23.81 27.22 -36.34
C VAL A 237 -23.02 27.74 -37.53
N TYR A 238 -22.57 26.86 -38.43
CA TYR A 238 -21.83 27.25 -39.63
C TYR A 238 -22.69 28.08 -40.58
N GLN A 239 -23.95 27.70 -40.84
CA GLN A 239 -24.86 28.47 -41.69
C GLN A 239 -25.10 29.89 -41.13
N LYS A 240 -25.28 30.02 -39.81
CA LYS A 240 -25.40 31.32 -39.13
C LYS A 240 -24.13 32.16 -39.25
N ARG A 241 -22.94 31.56 -39.05
CA ARG A 241 -21.64 32.24 -39.23
C ARG A 241 -21.42 32.71 -40.67
N THR A 242 -21.69 31.87 -41.66
CA THR A 242 -21.54 32.22 -43.09
C THR A 242 -22.48 33.35 -43.48
N ARG A 243 -23.72 33.34 -42.99
CA ARG A 243 -24.68 34.43 -43.25
C ARG A 243 -24.29 35.75 -42.57
N ALA A 244 -23.64 35.68 -41.41
CA ALA A 244 -23.12 36.85 -40.71
C ALA A 244 -21.81 37.40 -41.32
N ALA A 245 -21.02 36.57 -42.02
CA ALA A 245 -19.79 36.98 -42.70
C ALA A 245 -20.02 37.49 -44.14
N GLY A 246 -21.17 37.18 -44.74
CA GLY A 246 -21.58 37.64 -46.07
C GLY A 246 -22.51 38.85 -46.08
N ALA A 247 -22.75 39.48 -44.93
CA ALA A 247 -23.51 40.72 -44.76
C ALA A 247 -22.59 41.81 -44.21
#